data_AF-A0A8W8P0Z3-F1
#
_entry.id   AF-A0A8W8P0Z3-F1
#
_cell.length_a   1.000
_cell.length_b   1.000
_cell.length_c   1.000
_cell.angle_alpha   90.00
_cell.angle_beta   90.00
_cell.angle_gamma   90.00
#
_symmetry.space_group_name_H-M   'P 1'
#
loop_
_entity.id
_entity.type
_entity.pdbx_description
1 polymer ?
#
loop_
_entity_poly.entity_id
_entity_poly.type
_entity_poly.pdbx_seq_one_letter_code
_entity_poly.pdbx_strand_id
1 'polypeptide(L)'
;LTIQLALMGFAEFVLHLTRMNPDMIYLHQDCGYINISYFKFDIDDQSGDLDANRPVPFRLTPNIAEFLTMTGVTGPLTASMVASARCLVQPQYKLPSFLRAILRDEYITWHKKKQEEMKPGVEPTDMDSEQLIAMVNKAVSAITTRLHNLATFDGAESRVSTLVAAANSHDNLCRMDPAWHPWL
;
A
#
# COMPACT_ATOMS: atom_id res chain seq x y z
N LEU A 1 1.27 -18.64 1.56
CA LEU A 1 0.21 -18.04 0.71
C LEU A 1 -0.71 -17.02 1.39
N THR A 2 -1.83 -17.39 2.04
CA THR A 2 -2.90 -16.44 2.47
C THR A 2 -2.38 -15.29 3.34
N ILE A 3 -1.53 -15.61 4.31
CA ILE A 3 -0.91 -14.60 5.18
C ILE A 3 0.01 -13.68 4.37
N GLN A 4 0.78 -14.21 3.41
CA GLN A 4 1.64 -13.38 2.55
C GLN A 4 0.79 -12.42 1.70
N LEU A 5 -0.29 -12.88 1.07
CA LEU A 5 -1.22 -12.01 0.35
C LEU A 5 -1.85 -10.95 1.27
N ALA A 6 -2.21 -11.34 2.49
CA ALA A 6 -2.74 -10.41 3.48
C ALA A 6 -1.72 -9.32 3.82
N LEU A 7 -0.45 -9.68 4.06
CA LEU A 7 0.61 -8.73 4.36
C LEU A 7 0.93 -7.81 3.18
N MET A 8 0.90 -8.34 1.95
CA MET A 8 1.15 -7.53 0.75
C MET A 8 0.00 -6.57 0.44
N GLY A 9 -1.25 -7.03 0.48
CA GLY A 9 -2.41 -6.15 0.32
C GLY A 9 -2.53 -5.11 1.44
N PHE A 10 -2.18 -5.50 2.67
CA PHE A 10 -2.07 -4.57 3.79
C PHE A 10 -1.00 -3.51 3.56
N ALA A 11 0.19 -3.89 3.10
CA ALA A 11 1.26 -2.96 2.81
C ALA A 11 0.90 -2.03 1.65
N GLU A 12 0.30 -2.55 0.58
CA GLU A 12 -0.22 -1.77 -0.56
C GLU A 12 -1.15 -0.65 -0.07
N PHE A 13 -2.14 -0.99 0.75
CA PHE A 13 -3.10 -0.02 1.28
C PHE A 13 -2.47 0.93 2.31
N VAL A 14 -1.71 0.43 3.27
CA VAL A 14 -1.20 1.27 4.37
C VAL A 14 -0.15 2.26 3.89
N LEU A 15 0.75 1.82 3.01
CA LEU A 15 1.88 2.63 2.56
C LEU A 15 1.59 3.38 1.26
N HIS A 16 0.43 3.13 0.61
CA HIS A 16 0.14 3.55 -0.77
C HIS A 16 1.26 3.10 -1.70
N LEU A 17 1.59 1.80 -1.68
CA LEU A 17 2.56 1.27 -2.62
C LEU A 17 1.95 1.19 -4.02
N THR A 18 2.81 1.06 -5.03
CA THR A 18 2.39 0.75 -6.39
C THR A 18 1.40 -0.40 -6.37
N ARG A 19 0.30 -0.21 -7.08
CA ARG A 19 -0.74 -1.22 -7.23
C ARG A 19 -0.12 -2.50 -7.80
N MET A 20 -0.45 -3.64 -7.18
CA MET A 20 0.15 -4.92 -7.56
C MET A 20 -0.49 -5.41 -8.87
N ASN A 21 0.30 -5.54 -9.94
CA ASN A 21 -0.15 -6.20 -11.18
C ASN A 21 0.19 -7.71 -11.17
N PRO A 22 -0.52 -8.55 -11.96
CA PRO A 22 -0.29 -9.98 -11.98
C PRO A 22 1.15 -10.37 -12.35
N ASP A 23 1.79 -9.60 -13.23
CA ASP A 23 3.18 -9.80 -13.67
C ASP A 23 4.21 -9.56 -12.56
N MET A 24 3.81 -8.90 -11.48
CA MET A 24 4.66 -8.66 -10.31
C MET A 24 4.56 -9.78 -9.27
N ILE A 25 3.57 -10.68 -9.36
CA ILE A 25 3.27 -11.71 -8.35
C ILE A 25 3.82 -13.06 -8.80
N TYR A 26 4.82 -13.56 -8.06
CA TYR A 26 5.46 -14.85 -8.31
C TYR A 26 5.01 -15.86 -7.27
N LEU A 27 4.42 -16.97 -7.73
CA LEU A 27 4.03 -18.10 -6.89
C LEU A 27 5.02 -19.24 -7.05
N HIS A 28 5.72 -19.57 -5.97
CA HIS A 28 6.57 -20.75 -5.88
C HIS A 28 5.71 -22.01 -5.77
N GLN A 29 5.76 -22.88 -6.79
CA GLN A 29 4.89 -24.05 -6.88
C GLN A 29 5.26 -25.19 -5.92
N ASP A 30 6.51 -25.23 -5.49
CA ASP A 30 7.05 -26.24 -4.56
C ASP A 30 6.64 -25.99 -3.10
N CYS A 31 6.56 -24.73 -2.69
CA CYS A 31 6.32 -24.32 -1.29
C CYS A 31 5.08 -23.43 -1.08
N GLY A 32 4.43 -22.95 -2.13
CA GLY A 32 3.26 -22.08 -2.04
C GLY A 32 3.57 -20.69 -1.48
N TYR A 33 4.83 -20.24 -1.59
CA TYR A 33 5.24 -18.89 -1.23
C TYR A 33 4.97 -17.91 -2.35
N ILE A 34 4.58 -16.70 -1.95
CA ILE A 34 4.43 -15.57 -2.86
C ILE A 34 5.60 -14.61 -2.67
N ASN A 35 6.14 -14.17 -3.80
CA ASN A 35 7.09 -13.07 -3.88
C ASN A 35 6.53 -11.97 -4.78
N ILE A 36 6.84 -10.71 -4.47
CA ILE A 36 6.47 -9.57 -5.29
C ILE A 36 7.75 -8.86 -5.70
N SER A 37 8.00 -8.78 -7.00
CA SER A 37 9.28 -8.31 -7.55
C SER A 37 9.49 -6.81 -7.41
N TYR A 38 8.41 -6.04 -7.35
CA TYR A 38 8.48 -4.59 -7.42
C TYR A 38 7.39 -3.92 -6.57
N PHE A 39 7.82 -2.95 -5.76
CA PHE A 39 6.95 -2.00 -5.07
C PHE A 39 7.73 -0.71 -4.83
N LYS A 40 7.07 0.43 -5.01
CA LYS A 40 7.54 1.76 -4.59
C LYS A 40 6.39 2.52 -3.95
N PHE A 41 6.68 3.59 -3.23
CA PHE A 41 5.65 4.53 -2.81
C PHE A 41 5.04 5.19 -4.05
N ASP A 42 3.71 5.23 -4.11
CA ASP A 42 2.99 5.89 -5.20
C ASP A 42 2.81 7.36 -4.82
N ILE A 43 3.70 8.20 -5.33
CA ILE A 43 3.72 9.65 -5.10
C ILE A 43 3.12 10.33 -6.33
N ASP A 44 2.08 11.12 -6.13
CA ASP A 44 1.45 11.88 -7.20
C ASP A 44 2.41 12.96 -7.74
N ASP A 45 2.67 12.94 -9.04
CA ASP A 45 3.67 13.80 -9.68
C ASP A 45 3.32 15.30 -9.60
N GLN A 46 2.03 15.63 -9.45
CA GLN A 46 1.57 17.01 -9.35
C GLN A 46 1.69 17.55 -7.93
N SER A 47 1.08 16.86 -6.97
CA SER A 47 0.94 17.30 -5.57
C SER A 47 2.09 16.89 -4.65
N GLY A 48 2.81 15.80 -4.98
CA GLY A 48 3.78 15.18 -4.08
C GLY A 48 3.15 14.42 -2.91
N ASP A 49 1.83 14.23 -2.92
CA ASP A 49 1.14 13.43 -1.92
C ASP A 49 1.18 11.94 -2.27
N LEU A 50 1.05 11.07 -1.25
CA LEU A 50 0.87 9.63 -1.48
C LEU A 50 -0.49 9.39 -2.14
N ASP A 51 -0.50 8.89 -3.37
CA ASP A 51 -1.72 8.73 -4.17
C ASP A 51 -2.69 7.71 -3.55
N ALA A 52 -3.86 8.22 -3.18
CA ALA A 52 -4.94 7.47 -2.56
C ALA A 52 -6.11 7.21 -3.54
N ASN A 53 -6.07 7.77 -4.75
CA ASN A 53 -7.22 7.82 -5.65
C ASN A 53 -7.37 6.51 -6.43
N ARG A 54 -7.87 5.48 -5.74
CA ARG A 54 -7.99 4.13 -6.27
C ARG A 54 -9.41 3.60 -6.08
N PRO A 55 -9.99 2.93 -7.10
CA PRO A 55 -11.30 2.30 -6.97
C PRO A 55 -11.35 1.20 -5.90
N VAL A 56 -10.24 0.46 -5.76
CA VAL A 56 -10.04 -0.59 -4.75
C VAL A 56 -8.85 -0.24 -3.85
N PRO A 57 -8.90 -0.61 -2.55
CA PRO A 57 -7.83 -0.30 -1.61
C PRO A 57 -6.56 -1.14 -1.78
N PHE A 58 -6.70 -2.39 -2.25
CA PHE A 58 -5.61 -3.31 -2.55
C PHE A 58 -6.11 -4.41 -3.50
N ARG A 59 -5.20 -5.17 -4.11
CA ARG A 59 -5.58 -6.26 -5.04
C ARG A 59 -6.22 -7.45 -4.30
N LEU A 60 -7.53 -7.61 -4.43
CA LEU A 60 -8.28 -8.82 -4.07
C LEU A 60 -9.35 -9.08 -5.13
N THR A 61 -8.91 -9.53 -6.29
CA THR A 61 -9.75 -9.83 -7.45
C THR A 61 -10.51 -11.15 -7.27
N PRO A 62 -11.52 -11.42 -8.10
CA PRO A 62 -12.34 -12.62 -7.97
C PRO A 62 -11.53 -13.92 -8.00
N ASN A 63 -10.54 -14.07 -8.87
CA ASN A 63 -9.73 -15.30 -8.93
C ASN A 63 -8.85 -15.48 -7.69
N ILE A 64 -8.26 -14.39 -7.15
CA ILE A 64 -7.51 -14.45 -5.90
C ILE A 64 -8.44 -14.82 -4.74
N ALA A 65 -9.62 -14.20 -4.67
CA ALA A 65 -10.61 -14.49 -3.64
C ALA A 65 -11.15 -15.92 -3.72
N GLU A 66 -11.36 -16.44 -4.93
CA GLU A 66 -11.75 -17.83 -5.19
C GLU A 66 -10.64 -18.80 -4.77
N PHE A 67 -9.40 -18.52 -5.16
CA PHE A 67 -8.23 -19.33 -4.78
C PHE A 67 -8.02 -19.38 -3.26
N LEU A 68 -8.26 -18.27 -2.56
CA LEU A 68 -8.20 -18.20 -1.11
C LEU A 68 -9.42 -18.81 -0.42
N THR A 69 -10.53 -18.95 -1.13
CA THR A 69 -11.87 -19.28 -0.61
C THR A 69 -12.43 -18.22 0.34
N MET A 70 -13.75 -18.20 0.52
CA MET A 70 -14.42 -17.24 1.43
C MET A 70 -13.96 -17.38 2.88
N THR A 71 -13.66 -18.59 3.34
CA THR A 71 -13.13 -18.83 4.69
C THR A 71 -11.71 -18.29 4.84
N GLY A 72 -10.89 -18.39 3.79
CA GLY A 72 -9.55 -17.81 3.75
C GLY A 72 -9.55 -16.28 3.79
N VAL A 73 -10.49 -15.66 3.06
CA VAL A 73 -10.65 -14.20 2.99
C VAL A 73 -11.17 -13.62 4.31
N THR A 74 -12.29 -14.15 4.82
CA THR A 74 -12.92 -13.63 6.05
C THR A 74 -12.18 -14.03 7.32
N GLY A 75 -11.47 -15.16 7.32
CA GLY A 75 -10.69 -15.63 8.45
C GLY A 75 -9.22 -15.20 8.35
N PRO A 76 -8.30 -16.09 7.92
CA PRO A 76 -6.85 -15.84 7.99
C PRO A 76 -6.38 -14.53 7.34
N LEU A 77 -6.91 -14.16 6.18
CA LEU A 77 -6.49 -12.93 5.50
C LEU A 77 -6.84 -11.69 6.35
N THR A 78 -8.11 -11.54 6.68
CA THR A 78 -8.61 -10.42 7.50
C THR A 78 -7.93 -10.39 8.87
N ALA A 79 -7.82 -11.53 9.56
CA ALA A 79 -7.19 -11.62 10.88
C ALA A 79 -5.70 -11.24 10.85
N SER A 80 -4.97 -11.65 9.80
CA SER A 80 -3.55 -11.31 9.64
C SER A 80 -3.35 -9.81 9.42
N MET A 81 -4.19 -9.17 8.60
CA MET A 81 -4.15 -7.72 8.39
C MET A 81 -4.42 -6.95 9.69
N VAL A 82 -5.43 -7.38 10.46
CA VAL A 82 -5.75 -6.80 11.78
C VAL A 82 -4.57 -6.93 12.74
N ALA A 83 -4.00 -8.14 12.85
CA ALA A 83 -2.88 -8.41 13.74
C ALA A 83 -1.68 -7.52 13.38
N SER A 84 -1.35 -7.42 12.10
CA SER A 84 -0.28 -6.56 11.60
C SER A 84 -0.50 -5.08 11.92
N ALA A 85 -1.71 -4.55 11.72
CA ALA A 85 -2.06 -3.18 12.08
C ALA A 85 -1.81 -2.93 13.58
N ARG A 86 -2.30 -3.82 14.44
CA ARG A 86 -2.15 -3.71 15.90
C ARG A 86 -0.70 -3.81 16.33
N CYS A 87 0.09 -4.72 15.75
CA CYS A 87 1.51 -4.85 16.03
C CYS A 87 2.28 -3.57 15.68
N LEU A 88 2.04 -3.00 14.50
CA LEU A 88 2.76 -1.81 14.02
C LEU A 88 2.40 -0.52 14.77
N VAL A 89 1.23 -0.47 15.40
CA VAL A 89 0.80 0.65 16.24
C VAL A 89 1.40 0.61 17.65
N GLN A 90 2.00 -0.51 18.07
CA GLN A 90 2.54 -0.58 19.44
C GLN A 90 3.72 0.39 19.62
N PRO A 91 3.76 1.14 20.75
CA PRO A 91 4.73 2.23 20.95
C PRO A 91 6.20 1.82 20.81
N GLN A 92 6.54 0.56 21.11
CA GLN A 92 7.93 0.10 21.05
C GLN A 92 8.52 0.09 19.63
N TYR A 93 7.70 0.06 18.57
CA TYR A 93 8.20 -0.20 17.22
C TYR A 93 8.79 1.00 16.48
N LYS A 94 8.82 2.21 17.07
CA LYS A 94 9.42 3.44 16.47
C LYS A 94 9.13 3.61 14.96
N LEU A 95 7.98 3.12 14.49
CA LEU A 95 7.64 3.07 13.06
C LEU A 95 7.73 4.44 12.38
N PRO A 96 7.28 5.55 13.01
CA PRO A 96 7.46 6.87 12.43
C PRO A 96 8.92 7.25 12.17
N SER A 97 9.89 6.74 12.93
CA SER A 97 11.31 7.00 12.71
C SER A 97 11.82 6.26 11.47
N PHE A 98 11.44 5.00 11.27
CA PHE A 98 11.79 4.24 10.07
C PHE A 98 11.15 4.87 8.82
N LEU A 99 9.86 5.21 8.89
CA LEU A 99 9.16 5.86 7.78
C LEU A 99 9.77 7.21 7.41
N ARG A 100 10.20 8.03 8.38
CA ARG A 100 10.88 9.31 8.10
C ARG A 100 12.18 9.11 7.33
N ALA A 101 12.96 8.08 7.67
CA ALA A 101 14.21 7.80 6.95
C ALA A 101 13.93 7.36 5.52
N ILE A 102 13.04 6.37 5.34
CA ILE A 102 12.71 5.82 4.01
C ILE A 102 12.06 6.89 3.11
N LEU A 103 11.00 7.56 3.60
CA LEU A 103 10.27 8.54 2.79
C LEU A 103 11.12 9.77 2.45
N ARG A 104 12.11 10.12 3.28
CA ARG A 104 13.03 11.22 2.94
C ARG A 104 13.79 10.91 1.64
N ASP A 105 14.33 9.70 1.52
CA ASP A 105 15.07 9.29 0.33
C ASP A 105 14.16 9.19 -0.90
N GLU A 106 12.92 8.71 -0.71
CA GLU A 106 11.91 8.67 -1.77
C GLU A 106 11.55 10.07 -2.28
N TYR A 107 11.33 11.05 -1.37
CA TYR A 107 11.01 12.42 -1.76
C TYR A 107 12.18 13.15 -2.44
N ILE A 108 13.42 12.90 -2.02
CA ILE A 108 14.60 13.41 -2.70
C ILE A 108 14.67 12.84 -4.12
N THR A 109 14.46 11.53 -4.26
CA THR A 109 14.48 10.84 -5.56
C THR A 109 13.38 11.35 -6.49
N TRP A 110 12.16 11.51 -5.97
CA TRP A 110 11.03 12.08 -6.70
C TRP A 110 11.31 13.51 -7.16
N HIS A 111 11.86 14.36 -6.28
CA HIS A 111 12.17 15.75 -6.62
C HIS A 111 13.22 15.84 -7.75
N LYS A 112 14.29 15.04 -7.67
CA LYS A 112 15.32 14.98 -8.72
C LYS A 112 14.75 14.53 -10.06
N LYS A 113 13.94 13.46 -10.06
CA LYS A 113 13.24 12.97 -11.27
C LYS A 113 12.38 14.08 -11.90
N LYS A 114 11.59 14.79 -11.10
CA LYS A 114 10.73 15.89 -11.57
C LYS A 114 11.52 17.04 -12.19
N GLN A 115 12.70 17.36 -11.64
CA GLN A 115 13.57 18.38 -12.22
C GLN A 115 14.21 17.93 -13.54
N GLU A 116 14.66 16.68 -13.64
CA GLU A 116 15.21 16.12 -14.87
C GLU A 116 14.19 16.14 -16.01
N GLU A 117 12.92 15.83 -15.71
CA GLU A 117 11.82 15.88 -16.69
C GLU A 117 11.51 17.32 -17.14
N MET A 118 11.58 18.30 -16.25
CA MET A 118 11.34 19.71 -16.59
C MET A 118 12.53 20.38 -17.28
N LYS A 119 13.77 19.99 -16.96
CA LYS A 119 15.01 20.59 -17.42
C LYS A 119 16.04 19.51 -17.77
N PRO A 120 15.87 18.81 -18.90
CA PRO A 120 16.78 17.74 -19.28
C PRO A 120 18.21 18.29 -19.48
N GLY A 121 19.20 17.61 -18.89
CA GLY A 121 20.62 17.94 -19.03
C GLY A 121 21.16 18.99 -18.05
N VAL A 122 20.34 19.51 -17.15
CA VAL A 122 20.78 20.37 -16.03
C VAL A 122 20.89 19.52 -14.76
N GLU A 123 21.96 19.70 -13.99
CA GLU A 123 22.13 18.99 -12.72
C GLU A 123 20.99 19.35 -11.74
N PRO A 124 20.30 18.35 -11.15
CA PRO A 124 19.20 18.60 -10.23
C PRO A 124 19.68 19.34 -8.99
N THR A 125 18.98 20.41 -8.61
CA THR A 125 19.22 21.09 -7.34
C THR A 125 18.57 20.33 -6.20
N ASP A 126 19.20 20.37 -5.03
CA ASP A 126 18.59 19.83 -3.83
C ASP A 126 17.28 20.55 -3.49
N MET A 127 16.36 19.79 -2.91
CA MET A 127 15.10 20.32 -2.44
C MET A 127 15.32 21.16 -1.18
N ASP A 128 14.49 22.19 -1.00
CA ASP A 128 14.50 22.97 0.23
C ASP A 128 14.28 22.07 1.47
N SER A 129 15.08 22.30 2.52
CA SER A 129 15.11 21.42 3.69
C SER A 129 13.81 21.50 4.51
N GLU A 130 13.20 22.68 4.61
CA GLU A 130 11.94 22.84 5.34
C GLU A 130 10.79 22.18 4.57
N GLN A 131 10.76 22.35 3.24
CA GLN A 131 9.80 21.68 2.37
C GLN A 131 9.92 20.15 2.45
N LEU A 132 11.14 19.60 2.43
CA LEU A 132 11.37 18.16 2.58
C LEU A 132 10.82 17.63 3.90
N ILE A 133 11.13 18.31 5.00
CA ILE A 133 10.67 17.92 6.34
C ILE A 133 9.13 17.96 6.40
N ALA A 134 8.50 18.98 5.81
CA ALA A 134 7.06 19.12 5.80
C ALA A 134 6.38 17.96 5.03
N MET A 135 6.85 17.63 3.83
CA MET A 135 6.29 16.54 3.02
C MET A 135 6.47 15.17 3.69
N VAL A 136 7.66 14.89 4.21
CA VAL A 136 7.93 13.64 4.94
C VAL A 136 7.02 13.51 6.16
N ASN A 137 6.88 14.57 6.96
CA ASN A 137 6.00 14.52 8.13
C ASN A 137 4.52 14.36 7.76
N LYS A 138 4.07 14.99 6.67
CA LYS A 138 2.70 14.81 6.14
C LYS A 138 2.45 13.35 5.73
N ALA A 139 3.36 12.75 4.96
CA ALA A 139 3.25 11.35 4.53
C ALA A 139 3.29 10.37 5.71
N VAL A 140 4.22 10.55 6.66
CA VAL A 140 4.32 9.73 7.88
C VAL A 140 3.04 9.82 8.71
N SER A 141 2.48 11.02 8.86
CA SER A 141 1.21 11.24 9.56
C SER A 141 0.05 10.53 8.88
N ALA A 142 -0.02 10.58 7.55
CA ALA A 142 -1.04 9.89 6.77
C ALA A 142 -0.97 8.36 6.93
N ILE A 143 0.23 7.77 6.80
CA ILE A 143 0.45 6.33 7.02
C ILE A 143 0.07 5.92 8.45
N THR A 144 0.54 6.69 9.43
CA THR A 144 0.29 6.39 10.85
C THR A 144 -1.20 6.46 11.18
N THR A 145 -1.91 7.46 10.64
CA THR A 145 -3.37 7.59 10.79
C THR A 145 -4.11 6.40 10.18
N ARG A 146 -3.73 5.96 8.97
CA ARG A 146 -4.30 4.75 8.36
C ARG A 146 -4.07 3.51 9.22
N LEU A 147 -2.87 3.32 9.75
CA LEU A 147 -2.55 2.20 10.66
C LEU A 147 -3.41 2.21 11.92
N HIS A 148 -3.52 3.35 12.60
CA HIS A 148 -4.38 3.47 13.78
C HIS A 148 -5.85 3.17 13.46
N ASN A 149 -6.34 3.63 12.31
CA ASN A 149 -7.69 3.32 11.84
C ASN A 149 -7.90 1.81 11.63
N LEU A 150 -6.93 1.08 11.10
CA LEU A 150 -7.05 -0.38 10.91
C LEU A 150 -6.86 -1.18 12.22
N ALA A 151 -6.09 -0.66 13.16
CA ALA A 151 -5.83 -1.32 14.44
C ALA A 151 -7.02 -1.24 15.41
N THR A 152 -7.87 -0.23 15.24
CA THR A 152 -9.05 0.03 16.08
C THR A 152 -10.26 -0.80 15.63
N PHE A 153 -11.07 -1.22 16.60
CA PHE A 153 -12.32 -1.95 16.37
C PHE A 153 -13.49 -1.03 16.72
N ASP A 154 -14.55 -1.12 15.93
CA ASP A 154 -15.82 -0.46 16.20
C ASP A 154 -16.85 -1.54 16.53
N GLY A 155 -17.00 -1.83 17.83
CA GLY A 155 -17.79 -2.97 18.30
C GLY A 155 -17.22 -4.32 17.83
N ALA A 156 -18.07 -5.11 17.16
CA ALA A 156 -17.70 -6.44 16.65
C ALA A 156 -17.03 -6.39 15.26
N GLU A 157 -17.12 -5.27 14.55
CA GLU A 157 -16.60 -5.14 13.19
C GLU A 157 -15.24 -4.44 13.18
N SER A 158 -14.33 -4.98 12.37
CA SER A 158 -13.04 -4.35 12.09
C SER A 158 -13.14 -3.52 10.82
N ARG A 159 -12.51 -2.34 10.79
CA ARG A 159 -12.36 -1.55 9.55
C ARG A 159 -11.61 -2.30 8.45
N VAL A 160 -10.81 -3.31 8.81
CA VAL A 160 -10.18 -4.23 7.85
C VAL A 160 -11.23 -5.07 7.10
N SER A 161 -12.31 -5.48 7.77
CA SER A 161 -13.40 -6.23 7.11
C SER A 161 -14.07 -5.37 6.01
N THR A 162 -14.36 -4.11 6.32
CA THR A 162 -14.86 -3.14 5.34
C THR A 162 -13.88 -2.94 4.19
N LEU A 163 -12.58 -2.89 4.48
CA LEU A 163 -11.53 -2.77 3.47
C LEU A 163 -11.49 -3.98 2.53
N VAL A 164 -11.57 -5.19 3.08
CA VAL A 164 -11.62 -6.46 2.32
C VAL A 164 -12.87 -6.53 1.46
N ALA A 165 -14.02 -6.13 1.99
CA ALA A 165 -15.27 -6.05 1.22
C ALA A 165 -15.16 -5.04 0.07
N ALA A 166 -14.54 -3.89 0.29
CA ALA A 166 -14.29 -2.90 -0.75
C ALA A 166 -13.31 -3.40 -1.82
N ALA A 167 -12.29 -4.17 -1.45
CA ALA A 167 -11.33 -4.75 -2.39
C ALA A 167 -11.95 -5.80 -3.32
N ASN A 168 -12.90 -6.59 -2.81
CA ASN A 168 -13.59 -7.64 -3.55
C ASN A 168 -14.96 -7.21 -4.14
N SER A 169 -15.27 -5.91 -4.10
CA SER A 169 -16.56 -5.40 -4.60
C SER A 169 -16.55 -5.29 -6.13
N HIS A 170 -17.53 -5.91 -6.78
CA HIS A 170 -17.70 -5.81 -8.24
C HIS A 170 -17.87 -4.37 -8.71
N ASP A 171 -18.57 -3.52 -7.95
CA ASP A 171 -18.77 -2.09 -8.25
C ASP A 171 -17.48 -1.28 -8.16
N ASN A 172 -16.51 -1.74 -7.36
CA ASN A 172 -15.21 -1.10 -7.25
C ASN A 172 -14.26 -1.64 -8.34
N LEU A 173 -14.26 -2.95 -8.55
CA LEU A 173 -13.44 -3.62 -9.55
C LEU A 173 -13.78 -3.18 -10.98
N CYS A 174 -15.06 -2.95 -11.30
CA CYS A 174 -15.47 -2.50 -12.64
C CYS A 174 -15.03 -1.07 -12.98
N ARG A 175 -14.65 -0.28 -11.96
CA ARG A 175 -14.10 1.08 -12.12
C ARG A 175 -12.58 1.10 -12.26
N MET A 176 -11.93 -0.05 -12.15
CA MET A 176 -10.48 -0.16 -12.40
C MET A 176 -10.19 -0.07 -13.88
N ASP A 177 -9.04 0.51 -14.22
CA ASP A 177 -8.54 0.50 -15.58
C ASP A 177 -8.31 -0.96 -16.05
N PRO A 178 -8.76 -1.36 -17.27
CA PRO A 178 -8.62 -2.72 -17.77
C PRO A 178 -7.18 -3.25 -17.79
N ALA A 179 -6.16 -2.39 -17.92
CA ALA A 179 -4.75 -2.80 -17.90
C ALA A 179 -4.33 -3.46 -16.57
N TRP A 180 -5.13 -3.27 -15.52
CA TRP A 180 -4.90 -3.82 -14.18
C TRP A 180 -5.48 -5.23 -14.00
N HIS A 181 -6.20 -5.71 -15.01
CA HIS A 181 -6.86 -7.02 -15.03
C HIS A 181 -7.74 -7.24 -13.80
N PRO A 182 -8.80 -6.44 -13.57
CA PRO A 182 -9.66 -6.54 -12.38
C PRO A 182 -10.35 -7.91 -12.23
N TRP A 183 -10.39 -8.73 -13.29
CA TRP A 183 -10.90 -10.09 -13.27
C TRP A 183 -9.86 -11.15 -12.85
N LEU A 184 -8.57 -10.81 -12.78
CA LEU A 184 -7.46 -11.74 -12.46
C LEU A 184 -6.93 -11.60 -11.05
#